data_AF-A0A2D0N4X3-F1
#
_entry.id   AF-A0A2D0N4X3-F1
#
_cell.length_a   1.000
_cell.length_b   1.000
_cell.length_c   1.000
_cell.angle_alpha   90.00
_cell.angle_beta   90.00
_cell.angle_gamma   90.00
#
_symmetry.space_group_name_H-M   'P 1'
#
loop_
_entity.id
_entity.type
_entity.pdbx_description
1 polymer ?
#
loop_
_entity_poly.entity_id
_entity_poly.type
_entity_poly.pdbx_seq_one_letter_code
_entity_poly.pdbx_strand_id
1 'polypeptide(L)'
;MEIEKSAEALKKEKKIAELERQIKRTQTTLKSLKTRLNNNQTRIEEIQREVFNKTEEIRARWITLNQDIEQLVNKLFDDRRINDLDKSIIEELYEGLVKDQQVEMPPIDMPDSEYSETEEKARFREMFSSFRVEPNPTDQQEIRKVYLRLSKKFHPDKANKEQEIEQYHHLQQKINAAYKAHDIQELLDLEALFDEPELNLKEESTIDSLDSQIIALEHQLKMLKNQQKRLSKEIKQLRNSEMGNMLTMVNGMERYGASLDEGLGLPMMEDMLGILDRLKLALEETDKSGRVSPELHKIKGEIMEAFSPFDLDDEIFDDEDLSGDFWDNGISNFAPNPRPKFPVGTAVCIRRSMEIYSFDDKTDAEYTFDGKGLSGVISEALLDEEGVPFYYLTLDIASMKRMPADYVRLRTDLFNQLEIEDENDLATIKPNKQEDPKKTYAAFRKILYSHLFSSLPKDQQKRLENILLAFPGETDEANWLAYFEDNLPLPFPAKSKDFSQHIKPGQKVEVLQYGGYSEEFYLMVIVQTGRGGANILPLYELKGIKSGPVAQLLEDYSEWYEVML
;
A
#
# COMPACT_ATOMS: atom_id res chain seq x y z
N MET A 1 59.08 38.68 3.43
CA MET A 1 58.47 39.38 4.57
C MET A 1 57.00 39.03 4.52
N GLU A 2 56.61 37.92 5.15
CA GLU A 2 55.20 37.53 5.26
C GLU A 2 54.57 38.48 6.28
N ILE A 3 53.62 39.30 5.84
CA ILE A 3 52.81 40.11 6.74
C ILE A 3 51.89 39.12 7.46
N GLU A 4 52.19 38.80 8.71
CA GLU A 4 51.31 37.99 9.55
C GLU A 4 49.91 38.62 9.56
N LYS A 5 48.92 37.89 9.04
CA LYS A 5 47.52 38.31 9.04
C LYS A 5 47.07 38.56 10.49
N SER A 6 46.35 39.67 10.72
CA SER A 6 45.76 39.99 12.03
C SER A 6 44.92 38.81 12.57
N ALA A 7 44.99 38.55 13.88
CA ALA A 7 44.21 37.52 14.55
C ALA A 7 42.69 37.68 14.32
N GLU A 8 42.22 38.91 14.05
CA GLU A 8 40.84 39.18 13.69
C GLU A 8 40.50 38.71 12.27
N ALA A 9 41.37 38.96 11.30
CA ALA A 9 41.20 38.47 9.92
C ALA A 9 41.14 36.94 9.88
N LEU A 10 42.02 36.26 10.64
CA LEU A 10 42.00 34.79 10.77
C LEU A 10 40.70 34.25 11.39
N LYS A 11 40.06 34.97 12.33
CA LYS A 11 38.75 34.60 12.88
C LYS A 11 37.65 34.74 11.84
N LYS A 12 37.64 35.84 11.08
CA LYS A 12 36.64 36.10 10.03
C LYS A 12 36.77 35.10 8.87
N GLU A 13 37.98 34.79 8.43
CA GLU A 13 38.25 33.74 7.44
C GLU A 13 37.74 32.36 7.89
N LYS A 14 37.94 31.99 9.17
CA LYS A 14 37.36 30.75 9.72
C LYS A 14 35.84 30.74 9.72
N LYS A 15 35.21 31.88 10.03
CA LYS A 15 33.75 32.02 10.02
C LYS A 15 33.19 31.92 8.60
N ILE A 16 33.84 32.54 7.61
CA ILE A 16 33.51 32.41 6.18
C ILE A 16 33.56 30.93 5.76
N ALA A 17 34.66 30.23 6.04
CA ALA A 17 34.81 28.83 5.69
C ALA A 17 33.74 27.92 6.35
N GLU A 18 33.32 28.25 7.57
CA GLU A 18 32.23 27.55 8.24
C GLU A 18 30.86 27.83 7.60
N LEU A 19 30.57 29.08 7.23
CA LEU A 19 29.34 29.45 6.53
C LEU A 19 29.25 28.78 5.16
N GLU A 20 30.33 28.76 4.39
CA GLU A 20 30.41 28.07 3.10
C GLU A 20 30.13 26.56 3.24
N ARG A 21 30.68 25.92 4.29
CA ARG A 21 30.37 24.52 4.60
C ARG A 21 28.89 24.32 4.93
N GLN A 22 28.30 25.21 5.71
CA GLN A 22 26.88 25.13 6.06
C GLN A 22 25.97 25.36 4.85
N ILE A 23 26.32 26.31 3.97
CA ILE A 23 25.63 26.54 2.70
C ILE A 23 25.67 25.27 1.86
N LYS A 24 26.86 24.69 1.63
CA LYS A 24 27.00 23.45 0.83
C LYS A 24 26.17 22.28 1.37
N ARG A 25 26.11 22.12 2.69
CA ARG A 25 25.25 21.10 3.35
C ARG A 25 23.77 21.37 3.13
N THR A 26 23.34 22.62 3.29
CA THR A 26 21.95 23.04 3.07
C THR A 26 21.55 22.83 1.60
N GLN A 27 22.43 23.18 0.65
CA GLN A 27 22.24 22.95 -0.79
C GLN A 27 22.07 21.47 -1.14
N THR A 28 22.92 20.61 -0.56
CA THR A 28 22.82 19.16 -0.75
C THR A 28 21.48 18.63 -0.23
N THR A 29 21.02 19.14 0.91
CA THR A 29 19.73 18.77 1.49
C THR A 29 18.56 19.27 0.63
N LEU A 30 18.62 20.52 0.16
CA LEU A 30 17.63 21.09 -0.76
C LEU A 30 17.51 20.28 -2.05
N LYS A 31 18.64 19.87 -2.65
CA LYS A 31 18.64 19.01 -3.84
C LYS A 31 17.91 17.69 -3.56
N SER A 32 18.19 17.06 -2.43
CA SER A 32 17.51 15.82 -2.03
C SER A 32 16.00 16.03 -1.82
N LEU A 33 15.59 17.11 -1.15
CA LEU A 33 14.17 17.43 -0.92
C LEU A 33 13.44 17.73 -2.23
N LYS A 34 14.02 18.54 -3.12
CA LYS A 34 13.47 18.81 -4.46
C LYS A 34 13.28 17.52 -5.25
N THR A 35 14.30 16.65 -5.24
CA THR A 35 14.25 15.35 -5.93
C THR A 35 13.12 14.49 -5.36
N ARG A 36 13.01 14.41 -4.03
CA ARG A 36 11.96 13.63 -3.37
C ARG A 36 10.57 14.17 -3.67
N LEU A 37 10.37 15.49 -3.61
CA LEU A 37 9.09 16.13 -3.93
C LEU A 37 8.70 15.85 -5.38
N ASN A 38 9.64 16.03 -6.32
CA ASN A 38 9.41 15.75 -7.73
C ASN A 38 9.07 14.28 -7.97
N ASN A 39 9.83 13.34 -7.39
CA ASN A 39 9.56 11.91 -7.55
C ASN A 39 8.18 11.52 -7.00
N ASN A 40 7.79 12.08 -5.84
CA ASN A 40 6.46 11.83 -5.28
C ASN A 40 5.36 12.40 -6.19
N GLN A 41 5.53 13.62 -6.70
CA GLN A 41 4.58 14.25 -7.62
C GLN A 41 4.43 13.44 -8.91
N THR A 42 5.55 13.11 -9.58
CA THR A 42 5.54 12.29 -10.80
C THR A 42 4.91 10.93 -10.56
N ARG A 43 5.21 10.26 -9.44
CA ARG A 43 4.61 8.95 -9.15
C ARG A 43 3.11 9.04 -8.92
N ILE A 44 2.64 10.09 -8.24
CA ILE A 44 1.20 10.36 -8.07
C ILE A 44 0.52 10.62 -9.43
N GLU A 45 1.15 11.41 -10.30
CA GLU A 45 0.64 11.67 -11.67
C GLU A 45 0.52 10.36 -12.47
N GLU A 46 1.52 9.48 -12.38
CA GLU A 46 1.51 8.17 -13.03
C GLU A 46 0.39 7.26 -12.50
N ILE A 47 0.27 7.14 -11.17
CA ILE A 47 -0.77 6.32 -10.54
C ILE A 47 -2.14 6.82 -10.97
N GLN A 48 -2.41 8.12 -10.85
CA GLN A 48 -3.71 8.67 -11.24
C GLN A 48 -4.04 8.43 -12.71
N ARG A 49 -3.06 8.54 -13.61
CA ARG A 49 -3.25 8.26 -15.03
C ARG A 49 -3.56 6.78 -15.27
N GLU A 50 -2.86 5.88 -14.59
CA GLU A 50 -3.09 4.44 -14.71
C GLU A 50 -4.47 4.04 -14.20
N VAL A 51 -4.84 4.49 -12.99
CA VAL A 51 -6.16 4.25 -12.39
C VAL A 51 -7.26 4.78 -13.30
N PHE A 52 -7.16 6.05 -13.70
CA PHE A 52 -8.16 6.68 -14.55
C PHE A 52 -8.37 5.92 -15.86
N ASN A 53 -7.30 5.58 -16.59
CA ASN A 53 -7.40 4.89 -17.86
C ASN A 53 -8.10 3.53 -17.71
N LYS A 54 -7.75 2.75 -16.67
CA LYS A 54 -8.36 1.44 -16.43
C LYS A 54 -9.81 1.57 -15.98
N THR A 55 -10.12 2.50 -15.07
CA THR A 55 -11.49 2.74 -14.62
C THR A 55 -12.37 3.24 -15.75
N GLU A 56 -11.88 4.10 -16.64
CA GLU A 56 -12.61 4.54 -17.83
C GLU A 56 -12.84 3.40 -18.84
N GLU A 57 -11.85 2.52 -19.05
CA GLU A 57 -12.04 1.33 -19.89
C GLU A 57 -13.13 0.42 -19.33
N ILE A 58 -13.10 0.13 -18.03
CA ILE A 58 -14.10 -0.67 -17.32
C ILE A 58 -15.48 0.01 -17.41
N ARG A 59 -15.55 1.32 -17.15
CA ARG A 59 -16.78 2.11 -17.21
C ARG A 59 -17.38 2.12 -18.61
N ALA A 60 -16.57 2.31 -19.65
CA ALA A 60 -17.03 2.30 -21.04
C ALA A 60 -17.62 0.93 -21.43
N ARG A 61 -16.97 -0.16 -21.02
CA ARG A 61 -17.50 -1.51 -21.21
C ARG A 61 -18.80 -1.73 -20.43
N TRP A 62 -18.86 -1.28 -19.17
CA TRP A 62 -20.04 -1.37 -18.32
C TRP A 62 -21.25 -0.70 -18.96
N ILE A 63 -21.11 0.55 -19.39
CA ILE A 63 -22.17 1.32 -20.05
C ILE A 63 -22.65 0.61 -21.31
N THR A 64 -21.71 0.15 -22.15
CA THR A 64 -22.03 -0.54 -23.40
C THR A 64 -22.80 -1.84 -23.14
N LEU A 65 -22.34 -2.66 -22.19
CA LEU A 65 -23.00 -3.92 -21.85
C LEU A 65 -24.39 -3.71 -21.28
N ASN A 66 -24.56 -2.75 -20.38
CA ASN A 66 -25.88 -2.45 -19.82
C ASN A 66 -26.87 -2.00 -20.89
N GLN A 67 -26.44 -1.14 -21.82
CA GLN A 67 -27.28 -0.72 -22.94
C GLN A 67 -27.66 -1.89 -23.86
N ASP A 68 -26.71 -2.77 -24.17
CA ASP A 68 -26.96 -3.94 -25.01
C ASP A 68 -27.90 -4.94 -24.33
N ILE A 69 -27.70 -5.21 -23.03
CA ILE A 69 -28.55 -6.09 -22.23
C ILE A 69 -29.95 -5.52 -22.13
N GLU A 70 -30.11 -4.22 -21.83
CA GLU A 70 -31.41 -3.56 -21.77
C GLU A 70 -32.18 -3.68 -23.10
N GLN A 71 -31.51 -3.48 -24.23
CA GLN A 71 -32.13 -3.66 -25.55
C GLN A 71 -32.57 -5.10 -25.80
N LEU A 72 -31.75 -6.08 -25.44
CA LEU A 72 -32.07 -7.50 -25.58
C LEU A 72 -33.23 -7.91 -24.68
N VAL A 73 -33.22 -7.50 -23.42
CA VAL A 73 -34.28 -7.76 -22.45
C VAL A 73 -35.60 -7.21 -22.98
N ASN A 74 -35.67 -5.93 -23.34
CA ASN A 74 -36.89 -5.33 -23.88
C ASN A 74 -37.43 -6.08 -25.10
N LYS A 75 -36.55 -6.50 -26.01
CA LYS A 75 -36.92 -7.32 -27.17
C LYS A 75 -37.49 -8.69 -26.77
N LEU A 76 -36.91 -9.37 -25.78
CA LEU A 76 -37.35 -10.68 -25.31
C LEU A 76 -38.68 -10.63 -24.56
N PHE A 77 -38.95 -9.53 -23.84
CA PHE A 77 -40.24 -9.29 -23.18
C PHE A 77 -41.39 -9.14 -24.19
N ASP A 78 -41.13 -8.55 -25.35
CA ASP A 78 -42.11 -8.45 -26.44
C ASP A 78 -42.27 -9.74 -27.26
N ASP A 79 -41.35 -10.71 -27.11
CA ASP A 79 -41.40 -11.98 -27.84
C ASP A 79 -42.46 -12.93 -27.28
N ARG A 80 -43.31 -13.44 -28.17
CA ARG A 80 -44.38 -14.41 -27.85
C ARG A 80 -43.87 -15.86 -27.73
N ARG A 81 -42.64 -16.13 -28.17
CA ARG A 81 -42.01 -17.46 -28.08
C ARG A 81 -41.58 -17.78 -26.65
N ILE A 82 -41.32 -16.75 -25.85
CA ILE A 82 -40.85 -16.85 -24.47
C ILE A 82 -42.07 -16.84 -23.53
N ASN A 83 -42.13 -17.81 -22.62
CA ASN A 83 -43.23 -17.95 -21.67
C ASN A 83 -43.03 -17.04 -20.44
N ASP A 84 -44.08 -16.87 -19.62
CA ASP A 84 -44.04 -15.93 -18.49
C ASP A 84 -43.04 -16.33 -17.38
N LEU A 85 -42.79 -17.63 -17.19
CA LEU A 85 -41.81 -18.12 -16.21
C LEU A 85 -40.39 -17.77 -16.64
N ASP A 86 -40.11 -17.95 -17.94
CA ASP A 86 -38.84 -17.59 -18.57
C ASP A 86 -38.61 -16.06 -18.52
N LYS A 87 -39.65 -15.27 -18.75
CA LYS A 87 -39.59 -13.80 -18.61
C LYS A 87 -39.28 -13.37 -17.19
N SER A 88 -39.87 -14.03 -16.18
CA SER A 88 -39.58 -13.74 -14.77
C SER A 88 -38.12 -13.98 -14.41
N ILE A 89 -37.47 -15.01 -14.97
CA ILE A 89 -36.03 -15.26 -14.75
C ILE A 89 -35.18 -14.15 -15.37
N ILE A 90 -35.53 -13.73 -16.59
CA ILE A 90 -34.84 -12.63 -17.28
C ILE A 90 -35.05 -11.31 -16.51
N GLU A 91 -36.26 -11.06 -16.00
CA GLU A 91 -36.58 -9.89 -15.18
C GLU A 91 -35.70 -9.83 -13.95
N GLU A 92 -35.69 -10.89 -13.15
CA GLU A 92 -34.95 -10.97 -11.90
C GLU A 92 -33.44 -10.77 -12.10
N LEU A 93 -32.88 -11.37 -13.14
CA LEU A 93 -31.47 -11.16 -13.52
C LEU A 93 -31.20 -9.73 -13.97
N TYR A 94 -32.10 -9.13 -14.74
CA TYR A 94 -31.96 -7.76 -15.23
C TYR A 94 -32.09 -6.74 -14.09
N GLU A 95 -33.03 -6.93 -13.17
CA GLU A 95 -33.20 -6.05 -12.03
C GLU A 95 -31.98 -6.12 -11.10
N GLY A 96 -31.56 -7.33 -10.70
CA GLY A 96 -30.47 -7.52 -9.74
C GLY A 96 -29.07 -7.16 -10.25
N LEU A 97 -28.80 -7.27 -11.56
CA LEU A 97 -27.48 -6.94 -12.12
C LEU A 97 -27.39 -5.59 -12.81
N VAL A 98 -28.47 -5.12 -13.42
CA VAL A 98 -28.41 -3.97 -14.31
C VAL A 98 -29.15 -2.77 -13.73
N LYS A 99 -30.36 -2.94 -13.18
CA LYS A 99 -31.11 -1.81 -12.60
C LYS A 99 -30.62 -1.44 -11.21
N ASP A 100 -30.46 -2.41 -10.31
CA ASP A 100 -30.08 -2.16 -8.92
C ASP A 100 -28.62 -1.69 -8.80
N GLN A 101 -27.79 -2.03 -9.80
CA GLN A 101 -26.41 -1.57 -9.90
C GLN A 101 -26.25 -0.30 -10.74
N GLN A 102 -27.33 0.41 -11.12
CA GLN A 102 -27.25 1.82 -11.51
C GLN A 102 -26.99 2.71 -10.28
N VAL A 103 -26.02 2.34 -9.45
CA VAL A 103 -25.36 3.32 -8.60
C VAL A 103 -24.70 4.29 -9.58
N GLU A 104 -25.09 5.56 -9.53
CA GLU A 104 -24.38 6.62 -10.22
C GLU A 104 -22.92 6.56 -9.76
N MET A 105 -22.05 5.88 -10.51
CA MET A 105 -20.62 5.99 -10.29
C MET A 105 -20.33 7.48 -10.42
N PRO A 106 -19.96 8.16 -9.33
CA PRO A 106 -19.80 9.60 -9.34
C PRO A 106 -18.85 9.94 -10.49
N PRO A 107 -19.11 11.01 -11.26
CA PRO A 107 -18.15 11.44 -12.25
C PRO A 107 -16.82 11.62 -11.50
N ILE A 108 -15.84 10.80 -11.85
CA ILE A 108 -14.48 11.03 -11.40
C ILE A 108 -14.13 12.36 -12.04
N ASP A 109 -14.02 13.42 -11.23
CA ASP A 109 -13.76 14.78 -11.70
C ASP A 109 -12.30 14.87 -12.16
N MET A 110 -12.01 14.19 -13.27
CA MET A 110 -10.72 14.02 -13.91
C MET A 110 -10.92 14.12 -15.43
N PRO A 111 -9.94 14.68 -16.15
CA PRO A 111 -10.19 15.29 -17.44
C PRO A 111 -10.40 14.28 -18.57
N ASP A 112 -11.34 14.59 -19.48
CA ASP A 112 -11.53 13.93 -20.78
C ASP A 112 -10.19 13.64 -21.48
N SER A 113 -10.04 12.44 -22.05
CA SER A 113 -8.80 11.99 -22.73
C SER A 113 -8.36 12.81 -23.97
N GLU A 114 -9.05 13.92 -24.28
CA GLU A 114 -8.79 14.79 -25.44
C GLU A 114 -7.85 15.98 -25.17
N TYR A 115 -7.37 16.20 -23.94
CA TYR A 115 -6.50 17.36 -23.67
C TYR A 115 -5.08 17.21 -24.23
N SER A 116 -4.47 18.32 -24.63
CA SER A 116 -3.07 18.34 -25.04
C SER A 116 -2.13 18.05 -23.86
N GLU A 117 -0.95 17.47 -24.12
CA GLU A 117 0.09 17.21 -23.11
C GLU A 117 0.46 18.47 -22.28
N THR A 118 0.26 19.65 -22.86
CA THR A 118 0.44 20.96 -22.22
C THR A 118 -0.61 21.30 -21.17
N GLU A 119 -1.86 20.91 -21.38
CA GLU A 119 -2.99 21.17 -20.48
C GLU A 119 -3.04 20.17 -19.33
N GLU A 120 -2.71 18.89 -19.58
CA GLU A 120 -2.50 17.90 -18.52
C GLU A 120 -1.44 18.40 -17.51
N LYS A 121 -0.27 18.82 -18.01
CA LYS A 121 0.81 19.36 -17.16
C LYS A 121 0.42 20.65 -16.44
N ALA A 122 -0.57 21.40 -16.92
CA ALA A 122 -1.06 22.58 -16.23
C ALA A 122 -2.00 22.21 -15.07
N ARG A 123 -2.91 21.26 -15.29
CA ARG A 123 -3.80 20.75 -14.25
C ARG A 123 -3.07 19.98 -13.15
N PHE A 124 -2.10 19.12 -13.47
CA PHE A 124 -1.30 18.46 -12.43
C PHE A 124 -0.52 19.48 -11.58
N ARG A 125 -0.05 20.57 -12.20
CA ARG A 125 0.56 21.68 -11.44
C ARG A 125 -0.44 22.39 -10.52
N GLU A 126 -1.70 22.49 -10.92
CA GLU A 126 -2.77 23.05 -10.10
C GLU A 126 -3.15 22.10 -8.95
N MET A 127 -3.21 20.79 -9.21
CA MET A 127 -3.46 19.76 -8.21
C MET A 127 -2.46 19.81 -7.05
N PHE A 128 -1.16 19.97 -7.35
CA PHE A 128 -0.14 20.11 -6.31
C PHE A 128 -0.02 21.51 -5.71
N SER A 129 -0.78 22.49 -6.21
CA SER A 129 -0.71 23.88 -5.73
C SER A 129 -1.21 24.02 -4.29
N SER A 130 -2.17 23.18 -3.89
CA SER A 130 -2.74 23.13 -2.53
C SER A 130 -1.70 22.77 -1.46
N PHE A 131 -0.65 22.03 -1.83
CA PHE A 131 0.42 21.62 -0.93
C PHE A 131 1.58 22.61 -0.88
N ARG A 132 1.59 23.64 -1.73
CA ARG A 132 2.68 24.62 -1.76
C ARG A 132 2.68 25.47 -0.50
N VAL A 133 3.88 25.72 0.03
CA VAL A 133 4.05 26.58 1.19
C VAL A 133 4.64 27.91 0.73
N GLU A 134 3.79 28.93 0.73
CA GLU A 134 4.19 30.29 0.37
C GLU A 134 5.34 30.80 1.28
N PRO A 135 6.34 31.50 0.72
CA PRO A 135 7.32 32.21 1.54
C PRO A 135 6.65 33.32 2.34
N ASN A 136 7.18 33.62 3.53
CA ASN A 136 6.74 34.80 4.27
C ASN A 136 7.06 36.10 3.47
N PRO A 137 6.42 37.23 3.78
CA PRO A 137 6.59 38.47 3.01
C PRO A 137 8.05 38.94 2.89
N THR A 138 8.84 38.76 3.94
CA THR A 138 10.26 39.13 3.95
C THR A 138 11.05 38.27 2.96
N ASP A 139 10.86 36.96 2.99
CA ASP A 139 11.51 36.04 2.05
C ASP A 139 11.06 36.27 0.61
N GLN A 140 9.76 36.56 0.37
CA GLN A 140 9.26 36.90 -0.97
C GLN A 140 9.94 38.15 -1.54
N GLN A 141 10.13 39.19 -0.71
CA GLN A 141 10.85 40.40 -1.12
C GLN A 141 12.30 40.12 -1.48
N GLU A 142 13.00 39.32 -0.68
CA GLU A 142 14.39 38.94 -0.95
C GLU A 142 14.51 38.10 -2.24
N ILE A 143 13.63 37.11 -2.43
CA ILE A 143 13.56 36.32 -3.68
C ILE A 143 13.33 37.24 -4.89
N ARG A 144 12.41 38.21 -4.76
CA ARG A 144 12.11 39.18 -5.81
C ARG A 144 13.33 40.05 -6.14
N LYS A 145 14.15 40.44 -5.17
CA LYS A 145 15.39 41.22 -5.42
C LYS A 145 16.37 40.43 -6.28
N VAL A 146 16.60 39.16 -5.98
CA VAL A 146 17.48 38.29 -6.78
C VAL A 146 16.92 38.10 -8.19
N TYR A 147 15.62 37.81 -8.31
CA TYR A 147 14.94 37.72 -9.60
C TYR A 147 15.09 38.98 -10.45
N LEU A 148 14.87 40.17 -9.87
CA LEU A 148 14.99 41.44 -10.61
C LEU A 148 16.43 41.71 -11.06
N ARG A 149 17.44 41.35 -10.26
CA ARG A 149 18.86 41.46 -10.66
C ARG A 149 19.16 40.57 -11.87
N LEU A 150 18.79 39.29 -11.80
CA LEU A 150 18.98 38.33 -12.89
C LEU A 150 18.20 38.71 -14.15
N SER A 151 16.91 39.02 -14.02
CA SER A 151 16.04 39.41 -15.13
C SER A 151 16.52 40.69 -15.83
N LYS A 152 17.04 41.67 -15.06
CA LYS A 152 17.66 42.86 -15.64
C LYS A 152 18.96 42.55 -16.38
N LYS A 153 19.73 41.55 -15.95
CA LYS A 153 21.01 41.15 -16.54
C LYS A 153 20.82 40.33 -17.82
N PHE A 154 19.88 39.38 -17.83
CA PHE A 154 19.67 38.40 -18.90
C PHE A 154 18.38 38.59 -19.70
N HIS A 155 17.91 39.83 -19.82
CA HIS A 155 16.72 40.13 -20.63
C HIS A 155 17.03 39.93 -22.13
N PRO A 156 16.19 39.20 -22.90
CA PRO A 156 16.44 38.94 -24.32
C PRO A 156 16.73 40.20 -25.15
N ASP A 157 16.03 41.30 -24.85
CA ASP A 157 16.22 42.61 -25.52
C ASP A 157 17.61 43.26 -25.33
N LYS A 158 18.45 42.73 -24.45
CA LYS A 158 19.81 43.22 -24.20
C LYS A 158 20.91 42.43 -24.91
N ALA A 159 20.55 41.31 -25.54
CA ALA A 159 21.49 40.50 -26.31
C ALA A 159 21.83 41.20 -27.63
N ASN A 160 23.12 41.23 -27.98
CA ASN A 160 23.62 41.93 -29.17
C ASN A 160 23.84 40.99 -30.36
N LYS A 161 23.74 39.67 -30.14
CA LYS A 161 23.97 38.62 -31.15
C LYS A 161 22.84 37.60 -31.15
N GLU A 162 22.53 37.03 -32.31
CA GLU A 162 21.43 36.07 -32.47
C GLU A 162 21.57 34.81 -31.60
N GLN A 163 22.79 34.29 -31.44
CA GLN A 163 23.09 33.20 -30.49
C GLN A 163 22.94 33.60 -29.01
N GLU A 164 23.18 34.87 -28.68
CA GLU A 164 23.02 35.42 -27.33
C GLU A 164 21.54 35.65 -26.99
N ILE A 165 20.72 35.98 -27.99
CA ILE A 165 19.25 36.11 -27.85
C ILE A 165 18.63 34.76 -27.44
N GLU A 166 19.00 33.66 -28.10
CA GLU A 166 18.48 32.33 -27.76
C GLU A 166 18.93 31.86 -26.38
N GLN A 167 20.20 32.13 -26.02
CA GLN A 167 20.74 31.85 -24.68
C GLN A 167 20.02 32.65 -23.60
N TYR A 168 19.84 33.96 -23.77
CA TYR A 168 19.14 34.81 -22.82
C TYR A 168 17.66 34.46 -22.74
N HIS A 169 17.03 34.07 -23.85
CA HIS A 169 15.66 33.57 -23.84
C HIS A 169 15.51 32.31 -22.96
N HIS A 170 16.38 31.31 -23.16
CA HIS A 170 16.37 30.10 -22.33
C HIS A 170 16.71 30.41 -20.86
N LEU A 171 17.65 31.33 -20.60
CA LEU A 171 17.99 31.74 -19.24
C LEU A 171 16.82 32.45 -18.55
N GLN A 172 16.15 33.36 -19.26
CA GLN A 172 15.00 34.09 -18.76
C GLN A 172 13.84 33.13 -18.46
N GLN A 173 13.64 32.08 -19.27
CA GLN A 173 12.66 31.03 -18.97
C GLN A 173 13.01 30.30 -17.66
N LYS A 174 14.28 29.92 -17.45
CA LYS A 174 14.73 29.32 -16.19
C LYS A 174 14.57 30.25 -14.99
N ILE A 175 14.95 31.52 -15.13
CA ILE A 175 14.78 32.55 -14.08
C ILE A 175 13.30 32.71 -13.72
N ASN A 176 12.42 32.78 -14.72
CA ASN A 176 10.98 32.89 -14.51
C ASN A 176 10.41 31.64 -13.82
N ALA A 177 10.86 30.45 -14.21
CA ALA A 177 10.44 29.19 -13.60
C ALA A 177 10.88 29.10 -12.12
N ALA A 178 12.15 29.39 -11.83
CA ALA A 178 12.69 29.42 -10.47
C ALA A 178 11.98 30.45 -9.59
N TYR A 179 11.67 31.64 -10.12
CA TYR A 179 10.93 32.67 -9.41
C TYR A 179 9.51 32.24 -9.06
N LYS A 180 8.76 31.67 -10.03
CA LYS A 180 7.41 31.13 -9.81
C LYS A 180 7.38 29.94 -8.84
N ALA A 181 8.48 29.20 -8.72
CA ALA A 181 8.64 28.11 -7.78
C ALA A 181 9.20 28.56 -6.41
N HIS A 182 9.45 29.86 -6.21
CA HIS A 182 10.13 30.41 -5.03
C HIS A 182 11.46 29.71 -4.71
N ASP A 183 12.17 29.29 -5.77
CA ASP A 183 13.39 28.51 -5.70
C ASP A 183 14.63 29.42 -5.64
N ILE A 184 14.91 29.92 -4.43
CA ILE A 184 16.05 30.81 -4.23
C ILE A 184 17.38 30.13 -4.53
N GLN A 185 17.53 28.83 -4.26
CA GLN A 185 18.75 28.10 -4.57
C GLN A 185 19.07 28.15 -6.07
N GLU A 186 18.08 27.90 -6.93
CA GLU A 186 18.28 27.96 -8.38
C GLU A 186 18.60 29.38 -8.85
N LEU A 187 17.93 30.39 -8.28
CA LEU A 187 18.24 31.79 -8.59
C LEU A 187 19.68 32.17 -8.19
N LEU A 188 20.15 31.73 -7.02
CA LEU A 188 21.53 32.00 -6.57
C LEU A 188 22.56 31.25 -7.40
N ASP A 189 22.28 30.01 -7.82
CA ASP A 189 23.16 29.26 -8.70
C ASP A 189 23.25 29.92 -10.08
N LEU A 190 22.12 30.41 -10.62
CA LEU A 190 22.10 31.21 -11.83
C LEU A 190 22.85 32.54 -11.66
N GLU A 191 22.79 33.18 -10.50
CA GLU A 191 23.59 34.38 -10.22
C GLU A 191 25.09 34.06 -10.23
N ALA A 192 25.49 32.97 -9.56
CA ALA A 192 26.88 32.54 -9.47
C ALA A 192 27.47 32.06 -10.81
N LEU A 193 26.67 31.48 -11.71
CA LEU A 193 27.11 31.01 -13.02
C LEU A 193 27.53 32.14 -13.97
N PHE A 194 26.98 33.34 -13.78
CA PHE A 194 27.16 34.46 -14.71
C PHE A 194 27.64 35.75 -14.04
N ASP A 195 27.91 35.73 -12.74
CA ASP A 195 28.86 36.67 -12.18
C ASP A 195 30.23 36.33 -12.77
N GLU A 196 30.56 37.03 -13.87
CA GLU A 196 31.96 37.29 -14.18
C GLU A 196 32.60 37.85 -12.92
N PRO A 197 33.84 37.45 -12.58
CA PRO A 197 34.57 38.13 -11.54
C PRO A 197 34.86 39.56 -12.03
N GLU A 198 33.91 40.47 -11.83
CA GLU A 198 34.23 41.81 -11.35
C GLU A 198 34.73 41.69 -9.91
N LEU A 199 35.75 40.85 -9.73
CA LEU A 199 36.73 40.97 -8.69
C LEU A 199 37.44 42.28 -9.02
N ASN A 200 36.86 43.37 -8.51
CA ASN A 200 37.63 44.42 -7.86
C ASN A 200 38.40 43.79 -6.67
N LEU A 201 39.23 42.78 -6.94
CA LEU A 201 40.37 42.43 -6.11
C LEU A 201 41.47 43.39 -6.52
N LYS A 202 41.29 44.66 -6.14
CA LYS A 202 42.46 45.40 -5.71
C LYS A 202 42.84 44.79 -4.38
N GLU A 203 44.00 44.15 -4.41
CA GLU A 203 44.77 43.62 -3.29
C GLU A 203 44.62 44.46 -2.02
N GLU A 204 43.63 44.16 -1.19
CA GLU A 204 43.58 44.60 0.19
C GLU A 204 42.51 43.77 0.94
N SER A 205 42.97 42.73 1.63
CA SER A 205 42.19 42.00 2.63
C SER A 205 41.92 42.91 3.83
N THR A 206 41.03 43.88 3.65
CA THR A 206 40.55 44.75 4.72
C THR A 206 39.46 44.03 5.51
N ILE A 207 39.46 44.28 6.81
CA ILE A 207 38.52 43.67 7.76
C ILE A 207 37.05 43.91 7.36
N ASP A 208 36.76 45.07 6.75
CA ASP A 208 35.43 45.47 6.28
C ASP A 208 34.94 44.64 5.08
N SER A 209 35.85 44.21 4.19
CA SER A 209 35.52 43.31 3.08
C SER A 209 35.11 41.93 3.58
N LEU A 210 35.76 41.44 4.65
CA LEU A 210 35.42 40.15 5.26
C LEU A 210 34.08 40.20 6.00
N ASP A 211 33.75 41.32 6.65
CA ASP A 211 32.43 41.51 7.27
C ASP A 211 31.31 41.53 6.24
N SER A 212 31.51 42.22 5.12
CA SER A 212 30.55 42.25 4.02
C SER A 212 30.30 40.85 3.45
N GLN A 213 31.36 40.04 3.32
CA GLN A 213 31.26 38.65 2.88
C GLN A 213 30.50 37.77 3.89
N ILE A 214 30.78 37.93 5.20
CA ILE A 214 30.07 37.20 6.26
C ILE A 214 28.57 37.53 6.21
N ILE A 215 28.20 38.81 6.11
CA ILE A 215 26.80 39.24 6.04
C ILE A 215 26.10 38.63 4.82
N ALA A 216 26.75 38.63 3.66
CA ALA A 216 26.22 38.02 2.44
C ALA A 216 25.99 36.50 2.60
N LEU A 217 26.97 35.79 3.16
CA LEU A 217 26.88 34.33 3.38
C LEU A 217 25.83 33.98 4.46
N GLU A 218 25.72 34.76 5.53
CA GLU A 218 24.68 34.55 6.56
C GLU A 218 23.28 34.79 5.98
N HIS A 219 23.13 35.81 5.14
CA HIS A 219 21.88 36.07 4.43
C HIS A 219 21.53 34.93 3.47
N GLN A 220 22.47 34.47 2.64
CA GLN A 220 22.29 33.33 1.76
C GLN A 220 21.88 32.08 2.54
N LEU A 221 22.61 31.73 3.60
CA LEU A 221 22.30 30.58 4.43
C LEU A 221 20.89 30.66 5.04
N LYS A 222 20.47 31.84 5.48
CA LYS A 222 19.11 32.07 6.00
C LYS A 222 18.06 31.79 4.94
N MET A 223 18.22 32.31 3.72
CA MET A 223 17.27 32.08 2.63
C MET A 223 17.17 30.60 2.27
N LEU A 224 18.30 29.89 2.21
CA LEU A 224 18.34 28.46 1.92
C LEU A 224 17.67 27.62 3.02
N LYS A 225 17.91 27.94 4.29
CA LYS A 225 17.24 27.27 5.42
C LYS A 225 15.73 27.50 5.41
N ASN A 226 15.28 28.70 5.04
CA ASN A 226 13.86 28.99 4.90
C ASN A 226 13.23 28.17 3.76
N GLN A 227 13.88 28.09 2.59
CA GLN A 227 13.42 27.22 1.50
C GLN A 227 13.38 25.74 1.93
N GLN A 228 14.39 25.27 2.66
CA GLN A 228 14.44 23.90 3.16
C GLN A 228 13.25 23.59 4.07
N LYS A 229 12.92 24.50 4.99
CA LYS A 229 11.77 24.37 5.88
C LYS A 229 10.44 24.31 5.11
N ARG A 230 10.30 25.12 4.05
CA ARG A 230 9.11 25.11 3.19
C ARG A 230 8.97 23.78 2.45
N LEU A 231 10.00 23.34 1.73
CA LEU A 231 9.98 22.06 1.00
C LEU A 231 9.70 20.86 1.93
N SER A 232 10.29 20.84 3.12
CA SER A 232 9.98 19.79 4.10
C SER A 232 8.50 19.79 4.53
N LYS A 233 7.90 20.98 4.67
CA LYS A 233 6.48 21.12 5.00
C LYS A 233 5.58 20.73 3.82
N GLU A 234 5.94 21.11 2.59
CA GLU A 234 5.22 20.70 1.37
C GLU A 234 5.20 19.18 1.23
N ILE A 235 6.35 18.51 1.41
CA ILE A 235 6.43 17.04 1.39
C ILE A 235 5.57 16.43 2.50
N LYS A 236 5.56 17.01 3.70
CA LYS A 236 4.72 16.53 4.81
C LYS A 236 3.22 16.68 4.50
N GLN A 237 2.81 17.83 3.94
CA GLN A 237 1.42 18.08 3.55
C GLN A 237 0.98 17.14 2.43
N LEU A 238 1.84 16.92 1.42
CA LEU A 238 1.57 15.95 0.36
C LEU A 238 1.44 14.53 0.92
N ARG A 239 2.35 14.11 1.80
CA ARG A 239 2.31 12.77 2.40
C ARG A 239 1.05 12.53 3.23
N ASN A 240 0.57 13.55 3.93
CA ASN A 240 -0.63 13.47 4.79
C ASN A 240 -1.93 13.75 4.02
N SER A 241 -1.89 13.80 2.69
CA SER A 241 -3.09 13.98 1.85
C SER A 241 -3.58 12.64 1.32
N GLU A 242 -4.81 12.60 0.80
CA GLU A 242 -5.34 11.42 0.10
C GLU A 242 -4.40 10.91 -1.00
N MET A 243 -3.80 11.82 -1.76
CA MET A 243 -2.81 11.50 -2.80
C MET A 243 -1.54 10.87 -2.22
N GLY A 244 -1.13 11.31 -1.02
CA GLY A 244 0.01 10.74 -0.29
C GLY A 244 -0.29 9.37 0.30
N ASN A 245 -1.52 9.16 0.79
CA ASN A 245 -2.00 7.88 1.28
C ASN A 245 -2.09 6.86 0.15
N MET A 246 -2.65 7.26 -1.00
CA MET A 246 -2.66 6.45 -2.22
C MET A 246 -1.25 6.05 -2.63
N LEU A 247 -0.30 6.99 -2.69
CA LEU A 247 1.09 6.68 -2.98
C LEU A 247 1.70 5.68 -1.99
N THR A 248 1.37 5.80 -0.69
CA THR A 248 1.88 4.91 0.35
C THR A 248 1.30 3.50 0.20
N MET A 249 -0.01 3.39 -0.05
CA MET A 249 -0.71 2.15 -0.33
C MET A 249 -0.08 1.42 -1.52
N VAL A 250 0.06 2.12 -2.67
CA VAL A 250 0.65 1.54 -3.90
C VAL A 250 2.07 1.04 -3.67
N ASN A 251 2.92 1.86 -3.03
CA ASN A 251 4.27 1.41 -2.70
C ASN A 251 4.29 0.23 -1.72
N GLY A 252 3.31 0.14 -0.82
CA GLY A 252 3.13 -1.00 0.08
C GLY A 252 2.80 -2.27 -0.71
N MET A 253 1.81 -2.20 -1.59
CA MET A 253 1.37 -3.32 -2.43
C MET A 253 2.48 -3.85 -3.32
N GLU A 254 3.21 -2.96 -4.00
CA GLU A 254 4.35 -3.33 -4.85
C GLU A 254 5.45 -4.05 -4.06
N ARG A 255 5.66 -3.71 -2.78
CA ARG A 255 6.63 -4.42 -1.93
C ARG A 255 6.22 -5.85 -1.62
N TYR A 256 4.91 -6.09 -1.52
CA TYR A 256 4.34 -7.42 -1.29
C TYR A 256 4.04 -8.18 -2.60
N GLY A 257 4.39 -7.60 -3.75
CA GLY A 257 4.19 -8.23 -5.06
C GLY A 257 2.78 -8.11 -5.61
N ALA A 258 1.91 -7.34 -4.95
CA ALA A 258 0.57 -7.03 -5.43
C ALA A 258 0.61 -5.87 -6.43
N SER A 259 -0.20 -5.99 -7.48
CA SER A 259 -0.33 -4.95 -8.51
C SER A 259 -1.26 -3.81 -8.06
N LEU A 260 -1.15 -2.66 -8.71
CA LEU A 260 -2.06 -1.52 -8.50
C LEU A 260 -3.53 -1.92 -8.70
N ASP A 261 -3.78 -2.83 -9.63
CA ASP A 261 -5.12 -3.27 -10.02
C ASP A 261 -5.77 -4.08 -8.92
N GLU A 262 -5.04 -5.07 -8.40
CA GLU A 262 -5.44 -5.89 -7.25
C GLU A 262 -5.78 -5.01 -6.05
N GLY A 263 -4.94 -4.02 -5.78
CA GLY A 263 -5.10 -3.08 -4.68
C GLY A 263 -6.33 -2.18 -4.72
N LEU A 264 -6.84 -1.92 -5.92
CA LEU A 264 -8.00 -1.05 -6.14
C LEU A 264 -9.27 -1.85 -6.42
N GLY A 265 -9.22 -3.18 -6.31
CA GLY A 265 -10.35 -4.05 -6.61
C GLY A 265 -10.76 -4.03 -8.09
N LEU A 266 -9.89 -3.59 -9.00
CA LEU A 266 -10.19 -3.59 -10.44
C LEU A 266 -10.48 -5.01 -10.97
N PRO A 267 -9.78 -6.08 -10.54
CA PRO A 267 -10.13 -7.45 -10.93
C PRO A 267 -11.58 -7.83 -10.57
N MET A 268 -12.09 -7.36 -9.42
CA MET A 268 -13.49 -7.61 -9.03
C MET A 268 -14.48 -6.93 -9.99
N MET A 269 -14.16 -5.71 -10.43
CA MET A 269 -14.96 -5.01 -11.45
C MET A 269 -14.88 -5.72 -12.81
N GLU A 270 -13.71 -6.25 -13.19
CA GLU A 270 -13.54 -7.05 -14.41
C GLU A 270 -14.31 -8.37 -14.36
N ASP A 271 -14.33 -9.05 -13.22
CA ASP A 271 -15.11 -10.27 -13.00
C ASP A 271 -16.62 -9.98 -13.14
N MET A 272 -17.07 -8.86 -12.60
CA MET A 272 -18.45 -8.39 -12.74
C MET A 272 -18.81 -8.09 -14.20
N LEU A 273 -17.91 -7.43 -14.95
CA LEU A 273 -18.05 -7.28 -16.40
C LEU A 273 -18.13 -8.64 -17.11
N GLY A 274 -17.37 -9.64 -16.66
CA GLY A 274 -17.43 -11.01 -17.16
C GLY A 274 -18.80 -11.66 -16.97
N ILE A 275 -19.46 -11.40 -15.84
CA ILE A 275 -20.84 -11.85 -15.60
C ILE A 275 -21.82 -11.16 -16.55
N LEU A 276 -21.69 -9.84 -16.74
CA LEU A 276 -22.53 -9.09 -17.69
C LEU A 276 -22.33 -9.56 -19.15
N ASP A 277 -21.09 -9.81 -19.56
CA ASP A 277 -20.77 -10.36 -20.88
C ASP A 277 -21.45 -11.74 -21.08
N ARG A 278 -21.39 -12.61 -20.07
CA ARG A 278 -22.08 -13.91 -20.11
C ARG A 278 -23.60 -13.76 -20.15
N LEU A 279 -24.17 -12.84 -19.38
CA LEU A 279 -25.59 -12.53 -19.39
C LEU A 279 -26.04 -12.08 -20.78
N LYS A 280 -25.31 -11.14 -21.39
CA LYS A 280 -25.57 -10.68 -22.75
C LYS A 280 -25.57 -11.85 -23.75
N LEU A 281 -24.55 -12.71 -23.73
CA LEU A 281 -24.46 -13.86 -24.63
C LEU A 281 -25.62 -14.85 -24.43
N ALA A 282 -26.00 -15.12 -23.18
CA ALA A 282 -27.11 -16.02 -22.85
C ALA A 282 -28.47 -15.45 -23.31
N LEU A 283 -28.66 -14.12 -23.23
CA LEU A 283 -29.83 -13.43 -23.77
C LEU A 283 -29.86 -13.48 -25.29
N GLU A 284 -28.72 -13.29 -25.98
CA GLU A 284 -28.64 -13.44 -27.43
C GLU A 284 -28.98 -14.87 -27.90
N GLU A 285 -28.54 -15.89 -27.17
CA GLU A 285 -28.90 -17.29 -27.45
C GLU A 285 -30.39 -17.53 -27.25
N THR A 286 -30.96 -16.93 -26.19
CA THR A 286 -32.40 -17.00 -25.90
C THR A 286 -33.22 -16.36 -27.02
N ASP A 287 -32.80 -15.20 -27.53
CA ASP A 287 -33.40 -14.53 -28.69
C ASP A 287 -33.37 -15.40 -29.96
N LYS A 288 -32.22 -16.03 -30.24
CA LYS A 288 -32.03 -16.88 -31.42
C LYS A 288 -32.87 -18.15 -31.34
N SER A 289 -32.88 -18.83 -30.20
CA SER A 289 -33.53 -20.13 -30.02
C SER A 289 -35.02 -20.02 -29.69
N GLY A 290 -35.46 -18.89 -29.14
CA GLY A 290 -36.81 -18.70 -28.60
C GLY A 290 -37.07 -19.51 -27.33
N ARG A 291 -36.02 -19.94 -26.61
CA ARG A 291 -36.08 -20.65 -25.33
C ARG A 291 -34.98 -20.13 -24.41
N VAL A 292 -35.23 -20.06 -23.11
CA VAL A 292 -34.23 -19.62 -22.14
C VAL A 292 -32.97 -20.46 -22.21
N SER A 293 -31.83 -19.77 -22.35
CA SER A 293 -30.51 -20.41 -22.29
C SER A 293 -30.27 -21.03 -20.91
N PRO A 294 -29.77 -22.27 -20.82
CA PRO A 294 -29.38 -22.88 -19.55
C PRO A 294 -28.38 -22.03 -18.75
N GLU A 295 -27.59 -21.22 -19.45
CA GLU A 295 -26.60 -20.34 -18.84
C GLU A 295 -27.24 -19.25 -17.96
N LEU A 296 -28.46 -18.79 -18.29
CA LEU A 296 -29.19 -17.82 -17.46
C LEU A 296 -29.47 -18.38 -16.05
N HIS A 297 -29.78 -19.66 -15.93
CA HIS A 297 -29.96 -20.30 -14.62
C HIS A 297 -28.66 -20.42 -13.83
N LYS A 298 -27.55 -20.64 -14.54
CA LYS A 298 -26.23 -20.72 -13.92
C LYS A 298 -25.81 -19.36 -13.38
N ILE A 299 -25.94 -18.31 -14.19
CA ILE A 299 -25.69 -16.92 -13.81
C ILE A 299 -26.56 -16.54 -12.60
N LYS A 300 -27.85 -16.90 -12.61
CA LYS A 300 -28.74 -16.67 -11.46
C LYS A 300 -28.22 -17.33 -10.18
N GLY A 301 -27.75 -18.57 -10.26
CA GLY A 301 -27.16 -19.27 -9.12
C GLY A 301 -25.91 -18.57 -8.60
N GLU A 302 -25.00 -18.17 -9.49
CA GLU A 302 -23.77 -17.46 -9.15
C GLU A 302 -24.05 -16.10 -8.47
N ILE A 303 -25.07 -15.36 -8.92
CA ILE A 303 -25.47 -14.08 -8.31
C ILE A 303 -26.10 -14.29 -6.94
N MET A 304 -26.97 -15.29 -6.78
CA MET A 304 -27.56 -15.61 -5.47
C MET A 304 -26.50 -16.05 -4.45
N GLU A 305 -25.40 -16.66 -4.91
CA GLU A 305 -24.24 -17.00 -4.08
C GLU A 305 -23.37 -15.77 -3.76
N ALA A 306 -23.16 -14.89 -4.73
CA ALA A 306 -22.35 -13.67 -4.56
C ALA A 306 -23.06 -12.55 -3.74
N PHE A 307 -24.39 -12.51 -3.75
CA PHE A 307 -25.22 -11.51 -3.07
C PHE A 307 -26.14 -12.12 -2.00
N SER A 308 -25.73 -13.24 -1.39
CA SER A 308 -26.52 -13.88 -0.32
C SER A 308 -26.84 -12.88 0.80
N PRO A 309 -28.09 -12.78 1.32
CA PRO A 309 -28.54 -11.76 2.28
C PRO A 309 -27.94 -11.85 3.69
N PHE A 310 -26.76 -12.42 3.88
CA PHE A 310 -26.11 -12.49 5.18
C PHE A 310 -25.27 -11.25 5.52
N ASP A 311 -25.05 -10.33 4.58
CA ASP A 311 -24.10 -9.21 4.76
C ASP A 311 -24.72 -7.80 4.79
N LEU A 312 -26.04 -7.65 4.75
CA LEU A 312 -26.68 -6.31 4.70
C LEU A 312 -27.96 -6.18 5.56
N ASP A 313 -28.03 -6.85 6.71
CA ASP A 313 -29.05 -6.52 7.72
C ASP A 313 -28.49 -5.46 8.70
N ASP A 314 -28.90 -4.21 8.48
CA ASP A 314 -29.33 -3.20 9.47
C ASP A 314 -28.37 -2.57 10.52
N GLU A 315 -27.06 -2.86 10.57
CA GLU A 315 -26.16 -2.18 11.55
C GLU A 315 -25.26 -1.02 11.01
N ILE A 316 -25.31 -0.67 9.72
CA ILE A 316 -24.37 0.33 9.12
C ILE A 316 -25.06 1.61 8.57
N PHE A 317 -26.31 1.88 8.96
CA PHE A 317 -26.98 3.15 8.63
C PHE A 317 -27.57 3.86 9.85
N ASP A 318 -26.79 3.96 10.94
CA ASP A 318 -26.93 5.09 11.88
C ASP A 318 -25.93 6.19 11.44
N ASP A 319 -26.48 7.11 10.65
CA ASP A 319 -25.83 8.04 9.74
C ASP A 319 -25.19 9.28 10.43
N GLU A 320 -24.67 9.16 11.66
CA GLU A 320 -24.12 10.34 12.38
C GLU A 320 -22.74 10.22 13.06
N ASP A 321 -22.04 9.07 13.10
CA ASP A 321 -20.73 9.00 13.79
C ASP A 321 -19.56 8.31 13.03
N LEU A 322 -19.73 7.87 11.77
CA LEU A 322 -18.67 7.19 11.01
C LEU A 322 -17.76 8.12 10.18
N SER A 323 -17.34 9.25 10.75
CA SER A 323 -16.32 10.13 10.12
C SER A 323 -14.93 10.08 10.79
N GLY A 324 -14.71 9.16 11.73
CA GLY A 324 -13.47 9.10 12.52
C GLY A 324 -12.59 7.88 12.30
N ASP A 325 -13.11 6.67 12.55
CA ASP A 325 -12.24 5.62 13.11
C ASP A 325 -12.19 4.30 12.34
N PHE A 326 -12.89 4.15 11.21
CA PHE A 326 -12.96 2.86 10.50
C PHE A 326 -11.81 2.63 9.49
N TRP A 327 -11.01 3.67 9.17
CA TRP A 327 -9.84 3.56 8.30
C TRP A 327 -8.51 3.62 9.07
N ASP A 328 -8.54 3.58 10.40
CA ASP A 328 -7.33 3.39 11.22
C ASP A 328 -6.97 1.90 11.28
N ASN A 329 -6.65 1.34 10.11
CA ASN A 329 -6.18 -0.02 9.93
C ASN A 329 -4.76 -0.19 10.48
N GLY A 330 -4.48 0.16 11.75
CA GLY A 330 -3.27 -0.25 12.49
C GLY A 330 -1.89 0.06 11.88
N ILE A 331 -1.82 0.66 10.69
CA ILE A 331 -0.63 1.24 10.08
C ILE A 331 -0.50 2.61 10.73
N SER A 332 -0.18 2.55 12.01
CA SER A 332 0.40 3.63 12.80
C SER A 332 1.14 4.66 11.94
N ASN A 333 0.90 5.94 12.24
CA ASN A 333 1.45 7.11 11.57
C ASN A 333 2.99 7.25 11.62
N PHE A 334 3.72 6.16 11.85
CA PHE A 334 5.15 6.12 12.04
C PHE A 334 5.89 6.42 10.74
N ALA A 335 6.79 7.41 10.81
CA ALA A 335 7.59 7.80 9.68
C ALA A 335 8.86 6.96 9.62
N PRO A 336 9.33 6.52 8.43
CA PRO A 336 10.64 5.90 8.31
C PRO A 336 11.73 6.80 8.89
N ASN A 337 12.59 6.25 9.75
CA ASN A 337 13.70 6.99 10.33
C ASN A 337 14.73 7.30 9.22
N PRO A 338 15.00 8.58 8.89
CA PRO A 338 15.92 8.91 7.81
C PRO A 338 17.39 8.68 8.18
N ARG A 339 17.70 8.47 9.47
CA ARG A 339 19.06 8.26 9.99
C ARG A 339 19.06 7.27 11.16
N PRO A 340 18.65 6.02 10.92
CA PRO A 340 18.61 5.02 11.97
C PRO A 340 20.03 4.67 12.40
N LYS A 341 20.22 4.44 13.70
CA LYS A 341 21.49 3.94 14.25
C LYS A 341 21.77 2.52 13.74
N PHE A 342 20.72 1.73 13.57
CA PHE A 342 20.76 0.41 12.93
C PHE A 342 19.90 0.43 11.67
N PRO A 343 20.49 0.64 10.47
CA PRO A 343 19.74 0.60 9.22
C PRO A 343 19.04 -0.74 9.00
N VAL A 344 17.94 -0.73 8.22
CA VAL A 344 17.28 -1.96 7.75
C VAL A 344 18.31 -2.90 7.10
N GLY A 345 18.22 -4.19 7.45
CA GLY A 345 19.20 -5.21 7.07
C GLY A 345 20.38 -5.38 8.04
N THR A 346 20.48 -4.54 9.08
CA THR A 346 21.54 -4.69 10.10
C THR A 346 21.25 -5.88 11.00
N ALA A 347 22.22 -6.78 11.16
CA ALA A 347 22.14 -7.85 12.14
C ALA A 347 22.43 -7.33 13.55
N VAL A 348 21.51 -7.57 14.49
CA VAL A 348 21.59 -7.09 15.87
C VAL A 348 21.26 -8.19 16.86
N CYS A 349 21.68 -8.00 18.12
CA CYS A 349 21.22 -8.78 19.27
C CYS A 349 20.71 -7.85 20.37
N ILE A 350 19.71 -8.31 21.11
CA ILE A 350 19.23 -7.67 22.33
C ILE A 350 20.27 -7.92 23.42
N ARG A 351 21.04 -6.89 23.81
CA ARG A 351 22.18 -7.01 24.73
C ARG A 351 21.81 -6.85 26.21
N ARG A 352 20.71 -6.16 26.48
CA ARG A 352 20.20 -5.90 27.83
C ARG A 352 18.99 -6.79 28.10
N SER A 353 18.66 -6.92 29.38
CA SER A 353 17.39 -7.55 29.74
C SER A 353 16.29 -6.57 29.40
N MET A 354 15.28 -7.06 28.70
CA MET A 354 14.12 -6.30 28.24
C MET A 354 12.94 -7.27 28.29
N GLU A 355 11.87 -6.85 28.93
CA GLU A 355 10.64 -7.62 28.97
C GLU A 355 9.92 -7.44 27.63
N ILE A 356 9.82 -8.53 26.88
CA ILE A 356 8.96 -8.58 25.70
C ILE A 356 7.54 -8.80 26.20
N TYR A 357 6.65 -7.86 25.90
CA TYR A 357 5.26 -7.88 26.31
C TYR A 357 4.37 -8.43 25.20
N SER A 358 3.36 -9.21 25.59
CA SER A 358 2.20 -9.53 24.76
C SER A 358 0.97 -9.64 25.63
N PHE A 359 -0.17 -9.21 25.10
CA PHE A 359 -1.45 -9.23 25.78
C PHE A 359 -2.38 -10.24 25.08
N ASP A 360 -3.09 -11.03 25.88
CA ASP A 360 -4.13 -11.94 25.39
C ASP A 360 -5.52 -11.38 25.65
N ASP A 361 -6.12 -10.81 24.61
CA ASP A 361 -7.46 -10.21 24.67
C ASP A 361 -8.54 -11.18 25.13
N LYS A 362 -8.37 -12.49 24.88
CA LYS A 362 -9.36 -13.51 25.25
C LYS A 362 -9.31 -13.82 26.75
N THR A 363 -8.14 -13.73 27.37
CA THR A 363 -7.95 -14.12 28.78
C THR A 363 -7.64 -12.97 29.72
N ASP A 364 -7.46 -11.75 29.18
CA ASP A 364 -6.98 -10.57 29.93
C ASP A 364 -5.65 -10.86 30.64
N ALA A 365 -4.81 -11.71 30.03
CA ALA A 365 -3.56 -12.17 30.60
C ALA A 365 -2.36 -11.46 29.95
N GLU A 366 -1.45 -10.98 30.81
CA GLU A 366 -0.17 -10.41 30.38
C GLU A 366 0.91 -11.49 30.34
N TYR A 367 1.60 -11.58 29.21
CA TYR A 367 2.73 -12.47 29.02
C TYR A 367 4.00 -11.66 28.84
N THR A 368 4.98 -11.91 29.72
CA THR A 368 6.30 -11.30 29.63
C THR A 368 7.41 -12.34 29.64
N PHE A 369 8.47 -12.09 28.88
CA PHE A 369 9.70 -12.87 28.96
C PHE A 369 10.94 -12.00 28.65
N ASP A 370 12.10 -12.43 29.14
CA ASP A 370 13.36 -11.73 28.90
C ASP A 370 13.86 -11.95 27.47
N GLY A 371 13.86 -10.91 26.66
CA GLY A 371 14.37 -10.92 25.29
C GLY A 371 15.90 -10.95 25.18
N LYS A 372 16.62 -10.93 26.30
CA LYS A 372 18.09 -10.86 26.30
C LYS A 372 18.73 -11.99 25.49
N GLY A 373 19.60 -11.59 24.57
CA GLY A 373 20.36 -12.48 23.73
C GLY A 373 19.58 -13.01 22.53
N LEU A 374 18.31 -12.62 22.32
CA LEU A 374 17.64 -12.80 21.03
C LEU A 374 18.35 -11.97 19.96
N SER A 375 18.42 -12.51 18.77
CA SER A 375 19.18 -11.98 17.64
C SER A 375 18.35 -12.08 16.37
N GLY A 376 18.61 -11.15 15.45
CA GLY A 376 17.84 -11.02 14.24
C GLY A 376 18.36 -9.93 13.33
N VAL A 377 17.54 -9.54 12.36
CA VAL A 377 17.83 -8.47 11.40
C VAL A 377 16.77 -7.38 11.55
N ILE A 378 17.19 -6.13 11.53
CA ILE A 378 16.27 -4.99 11.49
C ILE A 378 15.45 -5.06 10.19
N SER A 379 14.15 -5.30 10.30
CA SER A 379 13.22 -5.25 9.18
C SER A 379 12.75 -3.83 8.91
N GLU A 380 12.55 -3.05 9.97
CA GLU A 380 12.10 -1.66 9.88
C GLU A 380 12.78 -0.78 10.92
N ALA A 381 12.97 0.49 10.57
CA ALA A 381 13.49 1.51 11.47
C ALA A 381 12.65 2.76 11.31
N LEU A 382 11.91 3.11 12.35
CA LEU A 382 10.82 4.07 12.30
C LEU A 382 11.03 5.17 13.35
N LEU A 383 10.21 6.21 13.26
CA LEU A 383 10.07 7.27 14.24
C LEU A 383 8.62 7.32 14.67
N ASP A 384 8.39 7.36 15.97
CA ASP A 384 7.07 7.62 16.54
C ASP A 384 6.60 9.07 16.28
N GLU A 385 5.42 9.42 16.80
CA GLU A 385 4.86 10.77 16.65
C GLU A 385 5.72 11.87 17.30
N GLU A 386 6.47 11.52 18.35
CA GLU A 386 7.39 12.41 19.06
C GLU A 386 8.79 12.48 18.40
N GLY A 387 9.04 11.63 17.40
CA GLY A 387 10.33 11.52 16.72
C GLY A 387 11.34 10.65 17.47
N VAL A 388 10.89 9.78 18.36
CA VAL A 388 11.70 8.77 19.05
C VAL A 388 11.89 7.56 18.12
N PRO A 389 13.11 7.06 17.96
CA PRO A 389 13.37 5.92 17.10
C PRO A 389 12.96 4.61 17.74
N PHE A 390 12.25 3.77 16.99
CA PHE A 390 12.02 2.37 17.36
C PHE A 390 12.24 1.47 16.13
N TYR A 391 12.33 0.15 16.35
CA TYR A 391 12.74 -0.82 15.34
C TYR A 391 11.87 -2.07 15.39
N TYR A 392 11.59 -2.64 14.21
CA TYR A 392 11.12 -4.03 14.12
C TYR A 392 12.30 -4.96 13.84
N LEU A 393 12.42 -5.99 14.68
CA LEU A 393 13.48 -7.00 14.65
C LEU A 393 12.89 -8.35 14.19
N THR A 394 13.25 -8.80 12.99
CA THR A 394 12.94 -10.17 12.54
C THR A 394 13.97 -11.14 13.09
N LEU A 395 13.52 -12.08 13.91
CA LEU A 395 14.36 -13.05 14.62
C LEU A 395 15.02 -14.07 13.68
N ASP A 396 16.25 -14.45 14.01
CA ASP A 396 16.92 -15.58 13.37
C ASP A 396 16.37 -16.94 13.85
N ILE A 397 16.68 -18.02 13.13
CA ILE A 397 16.19 -19.36 13.46
C ILE A 397 16.59 -19.80 14.89
N ALA A 398 17.79 -19.40 15.35
CA ALA A 398 18.25 -19.75 16.68
C ALA A 398 17.47 -19.03 17.79
N SER A 399 17.02 -17.81 17.52
CA SER A 399 16.23 -17.00 18.44
C SER A 399 14.78 -17.43 18.44
N MET A 400 14.19 -17.71 17.27
CA MET A 400 12.84 -18.29 17.18
C MET A 400 12.72 -19.59 18.00
N LYS A 401 13.73 -20.46 17.99
CA LYS A 401 13.73 -21.71 18.78
C LYS A 401 13.78 -21.53 20.30
N ARG A 402 14.12 -20.33 20.77
CA ARG A 402 14.16 -19.98 22.20
C ARG A 402 12.90 -19.26 22.66
N MET A 403 11.97 -18.97 21.75
CA MET A 403 10.73 -18.27 22.08
C MET A 403 9.89 -19.14 23.03
N PRO A 404 9.31 -18.57 24.09
CA PRO A 404 8.39 -19.30 24.96
C PRO A 404 7.18 -19.81 24.19
N ALA A 405 6.73 -21.03 24.51
CA ALA A 405 5.60 -21.66 23.82
C ALA A 405 4.33 -20.81 23.88
N ASP A 406 4.04 -20.22 25.05
CA ASP A 406 2.82 -19.44 25.25
C ASP A 406 2.86 -18.14 24.43
N TYR A 407 4.02 -17.51 24.27
CA TYR A 407 4.18 -16.34 23.39
C TYR A 407 3.96 -16.70 21.92
N VAL A 408 4.51 -17.83 21.47
CA VAL A 408 4.32 -18.30 20.08
C VAL A 408 2.85 -18.58 19.77
N ARG A 409 2.09 -19.15 20.73
CA ARG A 409 0.65 -19.37 20.56
C ARG A 409 -0.16 -18.09 20.55
N LEU A 410 0.29 -17.08 21.27
CA LEU A 410 -0.40 -15.79 21.35
C LEU A 410 -0.15 -14.91 20.11
N ARG A 411 1.01 -15.03 19.47
CA ARG A 411 1.44 -14.22 18.33
C ARG A 411 1.63 -15.09 17.07
N THR A 412 0.60 -15.82 16.68
CA THR A 412 0.66 -16.85 15.63
C THR A 412 1.17 -16.34 14.28
N ASP A 413 0.81 -15.12 13.92
CA ASP A 413 1.11 -14.42 12.68
C ASP A 413 2.52 -13.79 12.65
N LEU A 414 2.99 -13.27 13.79
CA LEU A 414 4.17 -12.40 13.85
C LEU A 414 5.11 -12.68 15.05
N PHE A 415 5.09 -13.85 15.70
CA PHE A 415 5.97 -14.11 16.86
C PHE A 415 7.48 -13.98 16.55
N ASN A 416 7.87 -14.05 15.27
CA ASN A 416 9.24 -13.84 14.84
C ASN A 416 9.62 -12.38 14.66
N GLN A 417 8.70 -11.44 14.86
CA GLN A 417 8.96 -10.00 14.79
C GLN A 417 8.79 -9.39 16.18
N LEU A 418 9.83 -8.72 16.66
CA LEU A 418 9.82 -8.01 17.93
C LEU A 418 9.91 -6.51 17.70
N GLU A 419 9.11 -5.75 18.42
CA GLU A 419 9.24 -4.30 18.50
C GLU A 419 10.29 -3.92 19.53
N ILE A 420 11.15 -2.96 19.19
CA ILE A 420 12.27 -2.51 20.02
C ILE A 420 12.23 -0.98 20.12
N GLU A 421 11.79 -0.47 21.26
CA GLU A 421 11.63 0.97 21.52
C GLU A 421 12.96 1.68 21.83
N ASP A 422 13.88 1.05 22.58
CA ASP A 422 15.17 1.67 22.91
C ASP A 422 16.31 1.08 22.08
N GLU A 423 16.86 1.88 21.17
CA GLU A 423 18.05 1.55 20.38
C GLU A 423 19.32 1.27 21.22
N ASN A 424 19.30 1.54 22.52
CA ASN A 424 20.38 1.17 23.43
C ASN A 424 20.28 -0.26 23.93
N ASP A 425 19.18 -0.96 23.67
CA ASP A 425 19.05 -2.39 23.98
C ASP A 425 19.61 -3.28 22.89
N LEU A 426 19.93 -2.71 21.73
CA LEU A 426 20.53 -3.39 20.60
C LEU A 426 22.07 -3.26 20.57
N ALA A 427 22.72 -4.29 20.05
CA ALA A 427 24.11 -4.27 19.65
C ALA A 427 24.29 -4.96 18.29
N THR A 428 25.08 -4.36 17.41
CA THR A 428 25.43 -4.98 16.13
C THR A 428 26.20 -6.28 16.37
N ILE A 429 25.78 -7.34 15.69
CA ILE A 429 26.51 -8.60 15.64
C ILE A 429 27.05 -8.83 14.24
N LYS A 430 28.00 -9.76 14.09
CA LYS A 430 28.36 -10.21 12.76
C LYS A 430 27.13 -10.90 12.16
N PRO A 431 26.68 -10.53 10.95
CA PRO A 431 25.60 -11.25 10.32
C PRO A 431 26.02 -12.71 10.22
N ASN A 432 25.22 -13.62 10.80
CA ASN A 432 25.25 -15.00 10.35
C ASN A 432 25.04 -14.99 8.84
N LYS A 433 25.69 -15.90 8.10
CA LYS A 433 25.50 -16.01 6.65
C LYS A 433 24.01 -15.86 6.36
N GLN A 434 23.66 -14.84 5.57
CA GLN A 434 22.28 -14.43 5.32
C GLN A 434 21.42 -15.69 5.14
N GLU A 435 20.56 -15.93 6.13
CA GLU A 435 19.73 -17.13 6.13
C GLU A 435 18.78 -17.02 4.94
N ASP A 436 18.69 -18.11 4.18
CA ASP A 436 17.80 -18.21 3.03
C ASP A 436 16.36 -17.93 3.51
N PRO A 437 15.65 -16.92 2.96
CA PRO A 437 14.32 -16.55 3.41
C PRO A 437 13.35 -17.74 3.43
N LYS A 438 13.47 -18.66 2.46
CA LYS A 438 12.65 -19.88 2.42
C LYS A 438 12.93 -20.81 3.60
N LYS A 439 14.18 -20.88 4.06
CA LYS A 439 14.56 -21.67 5.24
C LYS A 439 14.09 -21.03 6.53
N THR A 440 14.14 -19.70 6.61
CA THR A 440 13.64 -18.95 7.77
C THR A 440 12.13 -19.13 7.90
N TYR A 441 11.38 -18.99 6.81
CA TYR A 441 9.94 -19.21 6.79
C TYR A 441 9.56 -20.66 7.12
N ALA A 442 10.26 -21.64 6.54
CA ALA A 442 10.08 -23.05 6.89
C ALA A 442 10.33 -23.34 8.38
N ALA A 443 11.33 -22.68 8.98
CA ALA A 443 11.62 -22.81 10.41
C ALA A 443 10.56 -22.14 11.28
N PHE A 444 10.08 -20.96 10.88
CA PHE A 444 8.96 -20.26 11.50
C PHE A 444 7.73 -21.17 11.59
N ARG A 445 7.24 -21.68 10.45
CA ARG A 445 6.05 -22.57 10.40
C ARG A 445 6.24 -23.82 11.25
N LYS A 446 7.43 -24.43 11.20
CA LYS A 446 7.74 -25.60 12.02
C LYS A 446 7.67 -25.32 13.52
N ILE A 447 8.18 -24.17 13.96
CA ILE A 447 8.14 -23.77 15.38
C ILE A 447 6.70 -23.48 15.78
N LEU A 448 5.99 -22.68 14.97
CA LEU A 448 4.58 -22.35 15.16
C LEU A 448 3.75 -23.60 15.42
N TYR A 449 3.68 -24.53 14.46
CA TYR A 449 2.82 -25.71 14.59
C TYR A 449 3.21 -26.64 15.72
N SER A 450 4.51 -26.72 16.05
CA SER A 450 4.96 -27.54 17.19
C SER A 450 4.43 -27.04 18.54
N HIS A 451 4.16 -25.73 18.64
CA HIS A 451 3.56 -25.11 19.83
C HIS A 451 2.04 -25.04 19.73
N LEU A 452 1.52 -24.70 18.55
CA LEU A 452 0.10 -24.53 18.28
C LEU A 452 -0.69 -25.81 18.54
N PHE A 453 -0.19 -26.94 18.01
CA PHE A 453 -0.85 -28.24 18.11
C PHE A 453 -0.39 -29.10 19.30
N SER A 454 0.37 -28.52 20.24
CA SER A 454 0.93 -29.28 21.36
C SER A 454 -0.11 -29.79 22.38
N SER A 455 -1.33 -29.25 22.35
CA SER A 455 -2.48 -29.72 23.13
C SER A 455 -3.17 -30.94 22.50
N LEU A 456 -2.94 -31.20 21.21
CA LEU A 456 -3.60 -32.29 20.48
C LEU A 456 -3.00 -33.66 20.80
N PRO A 457 -3.76 -34.75 20.57
CA PRO A 457 -3.20 -36.09 20.57
C PRO A 457 -2.01 -36.19 19.61
N LYS A 458 -0.91 -36.83 20.06
CA LYS A 458 0.36 -36.89 19.29
C LYS A 458 0.20 -37.36 17.85
N ASP A 459 -0.71 -38.31 17.61
CA ASP A 459 -0.95 -38.83 16.26
C ASP A 459 -1.66 -37.80 15.37
N GLN A 460 -2.51 -36.95 15.94
CA GLN A 460 -3.18 -35.86 15.23
C GLN A 460 -2.22 -34.71 14.96
N GLN A 461 -1.47 -34.28 15.97
CA GLN A 461 -0.39 -33.30 15.81
C GLN A 461 0.54 -33.70 14.66
N LYS A 462 1.01 -34.96 14.66
CA LYS A 462 1.92 -35.45 13.62
C LYS A 462 1.28 -35.44 12.23
N ARG A 463 -0.03 -35.73 12.10
CA ARG A 463 -0.72 -35.64 10.81
C ARG A 463 -0.79 -34.19 10.33
N LEU A 464 -1.21 -33.26 11.19
CA LEU A 464 -1.27 -31.83 10.88
C LEU A 464 0.10 -31.28 10.48
N GLU A 465 1.15 -31.58 11.25
CA GLU A 465 2.52 -31.19 10.90
C GLU A 465 2.96 -31.77 9.55
N ASN A 466 2.64 -33.03 9.25
CA ASN A 466 3.00 -33.64 7.97
C ASN A 466 2.28 -33.00 6.78
N ILE A 467 1.01 -32.58 6.97
CA ILE A 467 0.22 -31.90 5.93
C ILE A 467 0.79 -30.50 5.72
N LEU A 468 0.80 -29.70 6.79
CA LEU A 468 1.16 -28.28 6.72
C LEU A 468 2.62 -28.07 6.34
N LEU A 469 3.52 -28.98 6.72
CA LEU A 469 4.95 -28.87 6.40
C LEU A 469 5.39 -29.77 5.23
N ALA A 470 4.45 -30.28 4.42
CA ALA A 470 4.79 -31.07 3.23
C ALA A 470 5.67 -30.28 2.25
N PHE A 471 5.28 -29.02 2.02
CA PHE A 471 6.02 -28.01 1.27
C PHE A 471 6.26 -26.79 2.16
N PRO A 472 7.35 -26.77 2.96
CA PRO A 472 7.59 -25.76 3.99
C PRO A 472 7.77 -24.32 3.49
N GLY A 473 7.94 -24.14 2.18
CA GLY A 473 8.06 -22.82 1.55
C GLY A 473 6.77 -22.33 0.91
N GLU A 474 5.71 -23.16 0.90
CA GLU A 474 4.38 -22.82 0.41
C GLU A 474 3.47 -22.43 1.58
N THR A 475 2.31 -21.88 1.27
CA THR A 475 1.30 -21.46 2.26
C THR A 475 0.54 -22.67 2.84
N ASP A 476 -0.25 -22.46 3.88
CA ASP A 476 -1.06 -23.52 4.52
C ASP A 476 -2.11 -24.05 3.56
N GLU A 477 -2.72 -23.15 2.80
CA GLU A 477 -3.76 -23.41 1.82
C GLU A 477 -3.23 -24.28 0.69
N ALA A 478 -2.06 -23.94 0.14
CA ALA A 478 -1.40 -24.73 -0.88
C ALA A 478 -1.06 -26.15 -0.40
N ASN A 479 -0.61 -26.28 0.86
CA ASN A 479 -0.32 -27.57 1.47
C ASN A 479 -1.60 -28.41 1.68
N TRP A 480 -2.69 -27.79 2.13
CA TRP A 480 -3.98 -28.45 2.28
C TRP A 480 -4.56 -28.91 0.94
N LEU A 481 -4.56 -28.05 -0.07
CA LEU A 481 -5.08 -28.37 -1.40
C LEU A 481 -4.30 -29.52 -2.04
N ALA A 482 -2.97 -29.47 -2.00
CA ALA A 482 -2.12 -30.55 -2.49
C ALA A 482 -2.39 -31.87 -1.75
N TYR A 483 -2.62 -31.81 -0.44
CA TYR A 483 -2.97 -33.00 0.33
C TYR A 483 -4.37 -33.53 0.01
N PHE A 484 -5.35 -32.65 -0.20
CA PHE A 484 -6.73 -33.04 -0.50
C PHE A 484 -6.88 -33.69 -1.86
N GLU A 485 -6.11 -33.28 -2.87
CA GLU A 485 -6.13 -33.89 -4.20
C GLU A 485 -5.96 -35.41 -4.16
N ASP A 486 -5.09 -35.90 -3.28
CA ASP A 486 -4.80 -37.33 -3.12
C ASP A 486 -5.64 -38.03 -2.03
N ASN A 487 -6.15 -37.28 -1.04
CA ASN A 487 -6.67 -37.86 0.21
C ASN A 487 -8.14 -37.54 0.52
N LEU A 488 -8.76 -36.59 -0.16
CA LEU A 488 -10.18 -36.24 0.02
C LEU A 488 -10.99 -36.72 -1.18
N PRO A 489 -11.55 -37.95 -1.15
CA PRO A 489 -12.27 -38.50 -2.28
C PRO A 489 -13.58 -37.75 -2.50
N LEU A 490 -13.80 -37.24 -3.71
CA LEU A 490 -15.05 -36.62 -4.13
C LEU A 490 -15.83 -37.54 -5.08
N PRO A 491 -17.18 -37.64 -4.97
CA PRO A 491 -18.00 -37.08 -3.90
C PRO A 491 -17.92 -37.89 -2.59
N PHE A 492 -18.21 -37.25 -1.44
CA PHE A 492 -18.30 -37.95 -0.16
C PHE A 492 -19.46 -37.45 0.72
N PRO A 493 -20.03 -38.32 1.58
CA PRO A 493 -21.12 -37.92 2.45
C PRO A 493 -20.60 -37.32 3.77
N ALA A 494 -21.19 -36.21 4.20
CA ALA A 494 -20.85 -35.49 5.44
C ALA A 494 -22.12 -35.05 6.20
N LYS A 495 -21.91 -34.40 7.35
CA LYS A 495 -22.92 -33.65 8.09
C LYS A 495 -22.43 -32.24 8.35
N SER A 496 -23.32 -31.26 8.34
CA SER A 496 -23.02 -29.92 8.87
C SER A 496 -22.77 -29.96 10.39
N LYS A 497 -21.88 -29.10 10.86
CA LYS A 497 -21.61 -28.85 12.28
C LYS A 497 -22.60 -27.82 12.83
N ASP A 498 -22.65 -26.65 12.19
CA ASP A 498 -23.46 -25.51 12.62
C ASP A 498 -24.57 -25.13 11.63
N PHE A 499 -25.29 -24.06 11.99
CA PHE A 499 -26.46 -23.57 11.27
C PHE A 499 -26.04 -22.59 10.19
N SER A 500 -26.20 -22.96 8.93
CA SER A 500 -26.31 -22.00 7.84
C SER A 500 -27.81 -21.80 7.50
N GLN A 501 -28.19 -20.66 6.94
CA GLN A 501 -29.61 -20.33 6.64
C GLN A 501 -30.37 -21.45 5.90
N HIS A 502 -29.66 -22.32 5.17
CA HIS A 502 -30.25 -23.36 4.32
C HIS A 502 -29.95 -24.79 4.78
N ILE A 503 -29.03 -25.00 5.73
CA ILE A 503 -28.62 -26.34 6.18
C ILE A 503 -28.65 -26.42 7.70
N LYS A 504 -29.53 -27.29 8.22
CA LYS A 504 -29.68 -27.47 9.67
C LYS A 504 -28.45 -28.17 10.25
N PRO A 505 -28.02 -27.86 11.48
CA PRO A 505 -26.97 -28.60 12.18
C PRO A 505 -27.22 -30.11 12.14
N GLY A 506 -26.19 -30.87 11.77
CA GLY A 506 -26.24 -32.33 11.67
C GLY A 506 -27.00 -32.89 10.47
N GLN A 507 -27.51 -32.04 9.56
CA GLN A 507 -28.13 -32.45 8.32
C GLN A 507 -27.10 -33.16 7.44
N LYS A 508 -27.51 -34.28 6.84
CA LYS A 508 -26.66 -35.03 5.91
C LYS A 508 -26.56 -34.28 4.59
N VAL A 509 -25.34 -34.14 4.12
CA VAL A 509 -25.01 -33.53 2.83
C VAL A 509 -24.09 -34.45 2.04
N GLU A 510 -24.11 -34.33 0.72
CA GLU A 510 -23.14 -34.97 -0.17
C GLU A 510 -22.23 -33.88 -0.73
N VAL A 511 -20.94 -33.95 -0.41
CA VAL A 511 -19.93 -33.02 -0.92
C VAL A 511 -19.55 -33.47 -2.32
N LEU A 512 -19.78 -32.62 -3.32
CA LEU A 512 -19.66 -32.98 -4.72
C LEU A 512 -18.30 -32.60 -5.30
N GLN A 513 -17.85 -31.37 -5.04
CA GLN A 513 -16.61 -30.82 -5.57
C GLN A 513 -16.13 -29.62 -4.73
N TYR A 514 -14.90 -29.16 -5.00
CA TYR A 514 -14.41 -27.89 -4.46
C TYR A 514 -15.19 -26.71 -5.04
N GLY A 515 -15.52 -25.75 -4.18
CA GLY A 515 -16.28 -24.54 -4.52
C GLY A 515 -15.42 -23.27 -4.65
N GLY A 516 -14.12 -23.35 -4.33
CA GLY A 516 -13.20 -22.21 -4.38
C GLY A 516 -12.59 -21.90 -3.02
N TYR A 517 -11.99 -20.72 -2.90
CA TYR A 517 -11.38 -20.21 -1.68
C TYR A 517 -11.99 -18.86 -1.30
N SER A 518 -12.25 -18.66 -0.01
CA SER A 518 -12.64 -17.39 0.58
C SER A 518 -11.51 -16.92 1.50
N GLU A 519 -11.26 -15.61 1.57
CA GLU A 519 -10.28 -15.05 2.52
C GLU A 519 -10.71 -15.26 3.98
N GLU A 520 -12.02 -15.26 4.24
CA GLU A 520 -12.58 -15.43 5.59
C GLU A 520 -12.81 -16.91 5.92
N PHE A 521 -13.39 -17.68 4.99
CA PHE A 521 -13.85 -19.05 5.24
C PHE A 521 -12.94 -20.14 4.66
N TYR A 522 -11.84 -19.72 4.01
CA TYR A 522 -10.85 -20.60 3.41
C TYR A 522 -11.49 -21.56 2.38
N LEU A 523 -11.19 -22.87 2.41
CA LEU A 523 -11.70 -23.81 1.40
C LEU A 523 -13.23 -23.98 1.46
N MET A 524 -13.89 -23.60 0.37
CA MET A 524 -15.32 -23.79 0.15
C MET A 524 -15.58 -25.08 -0.64
N VAL A 525 -16.71 -25.73 -0.39
CA VAL A 525 -17.15 -26.93 -1.10
C VAL A 525 -18.60 -26.86 -1.52
N ILE A 526 -18.90 -27.44 -2.69
CA ILE A 526 -20.26 -27.56 -3.20
C ILE A 526 -20.89 -28.82 -2.62
N VAL A 527 -22.02 -28.65 -1.94
CA VAL A 527 -22.75 -29.72 -1.25
C VAL A 527 -24.19 -29.84 -1.75
N GLN A 528 -24.71 -31.08 -1.75
CA GLN A 528 -26.10 -31.37 -2.09
C GLN A 528 -26.88 -31.87 -0.87
N THR A 529 -28.09 -31.35 -0.69
CA THR A 529 -28.99 -31.67 0.42
C THR A 529 -30.22 -32.48 -0.04
N GLY A 530 -30.06 -33.78 -0.24
CA GLY A 530 -31.19 -34.66 -0.60
C GLY A 530 -31.86 -34.29 -1.93
N ARG A 531 -33.08 -33.75 -1.92
CA ARG A 531 -33.81 -33.26 -3.12
C ARG A 531 -33.64 -31.75 -3.38
N GLY A 532 -32.91 -31.03 -2.52
CA GLY A 532 -32.60 -29.62 -2.68
C GLY A 532 -31.52 -29.35 -3.74
N GLY A 533 -31.34 -28.08 -4.09
CA GLY A 533 -30.26 -27.61 -4.97
C GLY A 533 -28.87 -27.79 -4.35
N ALA A 534 -27.84 -27.53 -5.15
CA ALA A 534 -26.47 -27.41 -4.66
C ALA A 534 -26.35 -26.16 -3.77
N ASN A 535 -25.54 -26.22 -2.73
CA ASN A 535 -25.20 -25.11 -1.84
C ASN A 535 -23.69 -25.06 -1.70
N ILE A 536 -23.13 -23.91 -1.35
CA ILE A 536 -21.70 -23.78 -1.01
C ILE A 536 -21.59 -23.70 0.51
N LEU A 537 -20.64 -24.46 1.09
CA LEU A 537 -20.32 -24.42 2.52
C LEU A 537 -18.81 -24.40 2.73
N PRO A 538 -18.32 -23.77 3.81
CA PRO A 538 -16.94 -23.94 4.23
C PRO A 538 -16.66 -25.39 4.63
N LEU A 539 -15.49 -25.92 4.25
CA LEU A 539 -15.15 -27.31 4.54
C LEU A 539 -15.03 -27.57 6.06
N TYR A 540 -14.57 -26.58 6.84
CA TYR A 540 -14.42 -26.72 8.30
C TYR A 540 -15.76 -26.92 9.01
N GLU A 541 -16.88 -26.46 8.42
CA GLU A 541 -18.23 -26.67 8.94
C GLU A 541 -18.76 -28.10 8.72
N LEU A 542 -17.99 -28.96 8.06
CA LEU A 542 -18.39 -30.33 7.78
C LEU A 542 -17.74 -31.33 8.75
N LYS A 543 -18.49 -32.38 9.09
CA LYS A 543 -17.98 -33.55 9.83
C LYS A 543 -18.36 -34.84 9.13
N GLY A 544 -17.48 -35.83 9.21
CA GLY A 544 -17.74 -37.13 8.58
C GLY A 544 -18.93 -37.85 9.22
N ILE A 545 -19.68 -38.63 8.42
CA ILE A 545 -20.84 -39.39 8.92
C ILE A 545 -20.42 -40.59 9.77
N LYS A 546 -19.30 -41.22 9.42
CA LYS A 546 -18.73 -42.40 10.08
C LYS A 546 -17.26 -42.14 10.38
N SER A 547 -16.75 -42.73 11.45
CA SER A 547 -15.30 -42.76 11.68
C SER A 547 -14.59 -43.39 10.49
N GLY A 548 -13.48 -42.78 10.07
CA GLY A 548 -12.72 -43.17 8.89
C GLY A 548 -11.82 -42.04 8.40
N PRO A 549 -11.05 -42.26 7.32
CA PRO A 549 -10.06 -41.31 6.83
C PRO A 549 -10.64 -39.92 6.51
N VAL A 550 -11.80 -39.86 5.86
CA VAL A 550 -12.48 -38.59 5.55
C VAL A 550 -12.92 -37.85 6.80
N ALA A 551 -13.49 -38.56 7.79
CA ALA A 551 -13.94 -37.92 9.02
C ALA A 551 -12.77 -37.34 9.82
N GLN A 552 -11.66 -38.08 9.89
CA GLN A 552 -10.42 -37.63 10.51
C GLN A 552 -9.83 -36.43 9.77
N LEU A 553 -9.88 -36.42 8.44
CA LEU A 553 -9.36 -35.33 7.63
C LEU A 553 -10.15 -34.03 7.81
N LEU A 554 -11.48 -34.12 7.90
CA LEU A 554 -12.34 -32.97 8.21
C LEU A 554 -12.14 -32.44 9.64
N GLU A 555 -11.85 -33.34 10.59
CA GLU A 555 -11.50 -32.97 11.96
C GLU A 555 -10.16 -32.24 12.00
N ASP A 556 -9.13 -32.78 11.34
CA ASP A 556 -7.82 -32.15 11.23
C ASP A 556 -7.93 -30.76 10.56
N TYR A 557 -8.66 -30.62 9.45
CA TYR A 557 -8.85 -29.33 8.78
C TYR A 557 -9.57 -28.30 9.66
N SER A 558 -10.60 -28.72 10.40
CA SER A 558 -11.31 -27.83 11.32
C SER A 558 -10.43 -27.38 12.49
N GLU A 559 -9.62 -28.27 13.04
CA GLU A 559 -8.71 -27.95 14.14
C GLU A 559 -7.64 -26.95 13.68
N TRP A 560 -7.14 -27.09 12.46
CA TRP A 560 -6.25 -26.08 11.87
C TRP A 560 -6.97 -24.74 11.72
N TYR A 561 -8.18 -24.74 11.16
CA TYR A 561 -8.97 -23.51 10.95
C TYR A 561 -9.25 -22.77 12.26
N GLU A 562 -9.72 -23.47 13.29
CA GLU A 562 -10.07 -22.88 14.60
C GLU A 562 -8.88 -22.21 15.30
N VAL A 563 -7.65 -22.58 14.95
CA VAL A 563 -6.45 -22.05 15.59
C VAL A 563 -5.75 -21.00 14.73
N MET A 564 -6.14 -20.87 13.46
CA MET A 564 -5.66 -19.80 12.58
C MET A 564 -6.53 -18.53 12.65
N LEU A 565 -7.76 -18.62 13.19
CA LEU A 565 -8.64 -17.51 13.58
C LEU A 565 -8.45 -17.13 15.05
#